data_AF-A0A7K2ND85-F1
#
_entry.id   AF-A0A7K2ND85-F1
#
_cell.length_a   1.000
_cell.length_b   1.000
_cell.length_c   1.000
_cell.angle_alpha   90.00
_cell.angle_beta   90.00
_cell.angle_gamma   90.00
#
_symmetry.space_group_name_H-M   'P 1'
#
loop_
_entity.id
_entity.type
_entity.pdbx_description
1 polymer ?
#
loop_
_entity_poly.entity_id
_entity_poly.type
_entity_poly.pdbx_seq_one_letter_code
_entity_poly.pdbx_strand_id
1 'polypeptide(L)'
;MNFAPLPEVAPAAVPSDGYLLDVREADEWAAGHAERAVHIPMSELVARIAEIPTDRRVHVVCRVGGRSAQVAQYLIAQGYDAVNVAGGMLDWAASGLPLTTDDDTPATIV
;
A
#
# COMPACT_ATOMS: atom_id res chain seq x y z
N MET A 1 28.88 -1.56 2.84
CA MET A 1 27.76 -1.02 2.05
C MET A 1 26.72 -0.52 3.04
N ASN A 2 26.45 0.77 3.06
CA ASN A 2 25.47 1.37 3.97
C ASN A 2 24.10 1.30 3.29
N PHE A 3 23.33 0.25 3.56
CA PHE A 3 21.93 0.22 3.15
C PHE A 3 21.18 1.11 4.14
N ALA A 4 20.78 2.31 3.70
CA ALA A 4 19.82 3.08 4.48
C ALA A 4 18.58 2.19 4.67
N PRO A 5 18.03 2.10 5.90
CA PRO A 5 16.82 1.34 6.12
C PRO A 5 15.70 1.88 5.22
N LEU A 6 14.88 0.97 4.69
CA LEU A 6 13.69 1.34 3.92
C LEU A 6 12.82 2.30 4.77
N PRO A 7 12.38 3.44 4.24
CA PRO A 7 11.41 4.28 4.93
C PRO A 7 10.12 3.51 5.24
N GLU A 8 9.70 3.54 6.50
CA GLU A 8 8.48 2.89 6.96
C GLU A 8 7.62 3.84 7.80
N VAL A 9 6.31 3.61 7.78
CA VAL A 9 5.33 4.29 8.64
C VAL A 9 4.31 3.30 9.19
N ALA A 10 3.75 3.58 10.35
CA ALA A 10 2.62 2.82 10.88
C ALA A 10 1.33 3.13 10.11
N PRO A 11 0.33 2.22 10.05
CA PRO A 11 -0.94 2.45 9.37
C PRO A 11 -1.65 3.74 9.83
N ALA A 12 -1.71 3.98 11.14
CA ALA A 12 -2.34 5.17 11.72
C ALA A 12 -1.61 6.49 11.43
N ALA A 13 -0.38 6.43 10.92
CA ALA A 13 0.38 7.60 10.51
C ALA A 13 0.17 7.96 9.03
N VAL A 14 -0.53 7.14 8.26
CA VAL A 14 -0.90 7.45 6.88
C VAL A 14 -1.92 8.59 6.89
N PRO A 15 -1.65 9.73 6.25
CA PRO A 15 -2.61 10.84 6.21
C PRO A 15 -3.90 10.41 5.51
N SER A 16 -5.04 10.94 5.97
CA SER A 16 -6.37 10.65 5.39
C SER A 16 -6.51 11.03 3.91
N ASP A 17 -5.74 12.01 3.46
CA ASP A 17 -5.66 12.46 2.08
C ASP A 17 -4.42 11.93 1.35
N GLY A 18 -3.61 11.11 2.02
CA GLY A 18 -2.37 10.50 1.52
C GLY A 18 -2.62 9.55 0.34
N TYR A 19 -1.63 9.41 -0.54
CA TYR A 19 -1.70 8.42 -1.62
C TYR A 19 -1.30 7.05 -1.04
N LEU A 20 -2.29 6.16 -0.89
CA LEU A 20 -2.10 4.79 -0.40
C LEU A 20 -2.23 3.82 -1.58
N LEU A 21 -1.14 3.13 -1.90
CA LEU A 21 -1.04 2.14 -2.96
C LEU A 21 -1.15 0.74 -2.38
N ASP A 22 -2.26 0.05 -2.65
CA ASP A 22 -2.42 -1.37 -2.32
C ASP A 22 -1.88 -2.24 -3.46
N VAL A 23 -0.88 -3.06 -3.14
CA VAL A 23 -0.19 -3.94 -4.10
C VAL A 23 -0.57 -5.41 -3.96
N ARG A 24 -1.61 -5.70 -3.18
CA ARG A 24 -2.18 -7.05 -3.09
C ARG A 24 -2.84 -7.46 -4.41
N GLU A 25 -3.10 -8.74 -4.59
CA GLU A 25 -3.78 -9.22 -5.81
C GLU A 25 -5.29 -8.93 -5.75
N ALA A 26 -5.98 -9.09 -6.89
CA ALA A 26 -7.37 -8.67 -7.05
C ALA A 26 -8.37 -9.36 -6.10
N ASP A 27 -8.13 -10.62 -5.74
CA ASP A 27 -8.95 -11.36 -4.78
C ASP A 27 -8.84 -10.79 -3.36
N GLU A 28 -7.63 -10.42 -2.94
CA GLU A 28 -7.38 -9.78 -1.65
C GLU A 28 -7.98 -8.36 -1.58
N TRP A 29 -7.94 -7.61 -2.69
CA TRP A 29 -8.55 -6.29 -2.81
C TRP A 29 -10.07 -6.35 -2.72
N ALA A 30 -10.69 -7.27 -3.46
CA ALA A 30 -12.14 -7.46 -3.51
C ALA A 30 -12.71 -7.90 -2.15
N ALA A 31 -11.95 -8.68 -1.37
CA ALA A 31 -12.36 -9.08 -0.03
C ALA A 31 -12.44 -7.89 0.95
N GLY A 32 -11.62 -6.86 0.77
CA GLY A 32 -11.60 -5.68 1.62
C GLY A 32 -10.26 -4.94 1.56
N HIS A 33 -10.34 -3.61 1.51
CA HIS A 33 -9.17 -2.74 1.42
C HIS A 33 -9.38 -1.43 2.18
N ALA A 34 -8.31 -0.66 2.36
CA ALA A 34 -8.35 0.64 3.02
C ALA A 34 -9.16 1.64 2.19
N GLU A 35 -10.01 2.43 2.86
CA GLU A 35 -10.80 3.45 2.16
C GLU A 35 -9.88 4.42 1.38
N ARG A 36 -10.22 4.70 0.12
CA ARG A 36 -9.47 5.60 -0.80
C ARG A 36 -8.09 5.09 -1.24
N ALA A 37 -7.75 3.84 -0.96
CA ALA A 37 -6.56 3.22 -1.54
C ALA A 37 -6.68 3.15 -3.08
N VAL A 38 -5.53 3.14 -3.76
CA VAL A 38 -5.43 2.87 -5.19
C VAL A 38 -4.86 1.47 -5.36
N HIS A 39 -5.52 0.66 -6.20
CA HIS A 39 -5.13 -0.72 -6.43
C HIS A 39 -4.25 -0.85 -7.69
N ILE A 40 -3.02 -1.30 -7.49
CA ILE A 40 -2.14 -1.78 -8.56
C ILE A 40 -1.48 -3.06 -8.08
N PRO A 41 -1.96 -4.25 -8.53
CA PRO A 41 -1.35 -5.52 -8.15
C PRO A 41 0.16 -5.52 -8.37
N MET A 42 0.91 -6.16 -7.47
CA MET A 42 2.36 -6.27 -7.62
C MET A 42 2.75 -6.90 -8.97
N SER A 43 1.93 -7.83 -9.47
CA SER A 43 2.05 -8.46 -10.79
C SER A 43 1.94 -7.49 -11.98
N GLU A 44 1.22 -6.38 -11.81
CA GLU A 44 0.99 -5.36 -12.85
C GLU A 44 1.84 -4.09 -12.68
N LEU A 45 2.47 -3.92 -11.51
CA LEU A 45 3.15 -2.70 -11.09
C LEU A 45 4.09 -2.13 -12.15
N VAL A 46 4.94 -2.96 -12.76
CA VAL A 46 5.94 -2.49 -13.73
C VAL A 46 5.27 -1.91 -14.99
N ALA A 47 4.18 -2.53 -15.44
CA ALA A 47 3.43 -2.06 -16.60
C ALA A 47 2.62 -0.78 -16.30
N ARG A 48 2.18 -0.63 -15.04
CA ARG A 48 1.30 0.45 -14.58
C ARG A 48 2.01 1.53 -13.76
N ILE A 49 3.34 1.51 -13.70
CA ILE A 49 4.14 2.43 -12.87
C ILE A 49 3.86 3.90 -13.17
N ALA A 50 3.52 4.23 -14.42
CA ALA A 50 3.20 5.59 -14.85
C ALA A 50 1.88 6.14 -14.26
N GLU A 51 1.04 5.30 -13.65
CA GLU A 51 -0.16 5.72 -12.92
C GLU A 51 0.17 6.27 -11.52
N ILE A 52 1.36 5.97 -11.00
CA ILE A 52 1.79 6.38 -9.66
C ILE A 52 2.25 7.85 -9.71
N PRO A 53 1.80 8.71 -8.78
CA PRO A 53 2.19 10.11 -8.77
C PRO A 53 3.66 10.27 -8.36
N THR A 54 4.32 11.27 -8.95
CA THR A 54 5.72 11.64 -8.68
C THR A 54 5.86 12.93 -7.87
N ASP A 55 4.76 13.64 -7.63
CA ASP A 55 4.69 14.95 -6.95
C ASP A 55 4.33 14.84 -5.46
N ARG A 56 4.14 13.63 -4.94
CA ARG A 56 3.73 13.36 -3.55
C ARG A 56 4.23 12.00 -3.07
N ARG A 57 4.25 11.84 -1.75
CA ARG A 57 4.62 10.59 -1.08
C ARG A 57 3.61 9.46 -1.36
N VAL A 58 4.12 8.30 -1.75
CA VAL A 58 3.40 7.05 -2.00
C VAL A 58 3.55 6.14 -0.79
N HIS A 59 2.44 5.84 -0.10
CA HIS A 59 2.40 4.87 1.00
C HIS A 59 2.04 3.52 0.41
N VAL A 60 2.95 2.55 0.45
CA VAL A 60 2.72 1.23 -0.16
C VAL A 60 2.27 0.26 0.90
N VAL A 61 1.15 -0.43 0.68
CA VAL A 61 0.59 -1.41 1.61
C VAL A 61 0.38 -2.75 0.91
N CYS A 62 0.62 -3.84 1.63
CA CYS A 62 0.19 -5.17 1.23
C CYS A 62 -0.47 -5.87 2.43
N ARG A 63 -0.59 -7.20 2.42
CA ARG A 63 -1.19 -7.91 3.55
C ARG A 63 -0.46 -7.69 4.89
N VAL A 64 0.86 -7.88 4.91
CA VAL A 64 1.68 -7.90 6.16
C VAL A 64 2.93 -7.01 6.12
N GLY A 65 3.15 -6.25 5.05
CA GLY A 65 4.31 -5.37 4.89
C GLY A 65 5.45 -5.92 4.00
N GLY A 66 5.48 -7.22 3.70
CA GLY A 66 6.58 -7.85 2.92
C GLY A 66 6.63 -7.43 1.44
N ARG A 67 5.53 -7.68 0.70
CA ARG A 67 5.42 -7.27 -0.73
C ARG A 67 5.54 -5.75 -0.89
N SER A 68 4.89 -4.98 -0.01
CA SER A 68 4.95 -3.52 -0.06
C SER A 68 6.35 -2.98 0.21
N ALA A 69 7.14 -3.63 1.08
CA ALA A 69 8.54 -3.27 1.27
C ALA A 69 9.38 -3.46 0.00
N GLN A 70 9.14 -4.53 -0.77
CA GLN A 70 9.81 -4.76 -2.05
C GLN A 70 9.39 -3.72 -3.10
N VAL A 71 8.09 -3.41 -3.18
CA VAL A 71 7.57 -2.40 -4.09
C VAL A 71 8.07 -1.00 -3.73
N ALA A 72 8.06 -0.62 -2.46
CA ALA A 72 8.58 0.68 -2.02
C ALA A 72 10.07 0.83 -2.38
N GLN A 73 10.89 -0.21 -2.16
CA GLN A 73 12.30 -0.22 -2.58
C GLN A 73 12.45 -0.03 -4.09
N TYR A 74 11.63 -0.73 -4.88
CA TYR A 74 11.64 -0.59 -6.34
C TYR A 74 11.26 0.83 -6.78
N LEU A 75 10.18 1.41 -6.22
CA LEU A 75 9.74 2.76 -6.52
C LEU A 75 10.80 3.82 -6.15
N ILE A 76 11.44 3.68 -4.98
CA ILE A 76 12.56 4.55 -4.59
C ILE A 76 13.70 4.46 -5.61
N ALA A 77 14.04 3.25 -6.08
CA ALA A 77 15.06 3.06 -7.10
C ALA A 77 14.69 3.66 -8.46
N GLN A 78 13.39 3.86 -8.73
CA GLN A 78 12.88 4.58 -9.92
C GLN A 78 12.71 6.10 -9.68
N GLY A 79 13.06 6.61 -8.50
CA GLY A 79 13.02 8.05 -8.19
C GLY A 79 11.71 8.55 -7.56
N TYR A 80 10.82 7.67 -7.11
CA TYR A 80 9.60 8.04 -6.39
C TYR A 80 9.87 8.24 -4.89
N ASP A 81 9.15 9.17 -4.25
CA ASP A 81 9.08 9.25 -2.78
C ASP A 81 8.10 8.19 -2.27
N ALA A 82 8.60 7.01 -1.91
CA ALA A 82 7.77 5.91 -1.42
C ALA A 82 8.16 5.47 -0.01
N VAL A 83 7.17 5.07 0.78
CA VAL A 83 7.32 4.53 2.14
C VAL A 83 6.51 3.24 2.28
N ASN A 84 7.03 2.27 3.02
CA ASN A 84 6.31 1.05 3.36
C ASN A 84 5.32 1.31 4.51
N VAL A 85 4.09 0.82 4.41
CA VAL A 85 3.16 0.76 5.54
C VAL A 85 3.45 -0.51 6.33
N ALA A 86 4.10 -0.35 7.48
CA ALA A 86 4.49 -1.44 8.37
C ALA A 86 3.26 -2.22 8.86
N GLY A 87 3.37 -3.54 8.95
CA GLY A 87 2.26 -4.42 9.37
C GLY A 87 1.16 -4.62 8.31
N GLY A 88 1.17 -3.85 7.23
CA GLY A 88 0.23 -4.01 6.12
C GLY A 88 -1.24 -3.80 6.50
N MET A 89 -2.12 -4.40 5.71
CA MET A 89 -3.56 -4.34 5.91
C MET A 89 -4.03 -5.08 7.17
N LEU A 90 -3.26 -6.06 7.68
CA LEU A 90 -3.58 -6.68 8.97
C LEU A 90 -3.53 -5.67 10.11
N ASP A 91 -2.44 -4.90 10.21
CA ASP A 91 -2.30 -3.88 11.24
C ASP A 91 -3.21 -2.68 10.97
N TRP A 92 -3.50 -2.37 9.71
CA TRP A 92 -4.52 -1.38 9.34
C TRP A 92 -5.88 -1.74 9.94
N ALA A 93 -6.34 -2.96 9.72
CA ALA A 93 -7.61 -3.46 10.25
C ALA A 93 -7.58 -3.57 11.79
N ALA A 94 -6.48 -4.07 12.38
CA ALA A 94 -6.32 -4.16 13.83
C ALA A 94 -6.32 -2.78 14.52
N SER A 95 -5.91 -1.73 13.80
CA SER A 95 -5.96 -0.34 14.27
C SER A 95 -7.36 0.28 14.20
N GLY A 96 -8.37 -0.44 13.70
CA GLY A 96 -9.74 0.05 13.55
C GLY A 96 -9.88 1.14 12.48
N LEU A 97 -8.95 1.22 11.53
CA LEU A 97 -9.00 2.18 10.44
C LEU A 97 -10.08 1.79 9.42
N PRO A 98 -10.63 2.76 8.66
CA PRO A 98 -11.70 2.50 7.69
C PRO A 98 -11.30 1.44 6.65
N LEU A 99 -12.24 0.53 6.40
CA LEU A 99 -12.17 -0.51 5.37
C LEU A 99 -13.41 -0.44 4.49
N THR A 100 -13.26 -0.76 3.22
CA THR A 100 -14.35 -0.80 2.24
C THR A 100 -14.19 -1.98 1.27
N THR A 101 -15.25 -2.25 0.50
CA THR A 101 -15.29 -3.17 -0.63
C THR A 101 -16.03 -2.48 -1.76
N ASP A 102 -15.83 -2.91 -3.01
CA ASP A 102 -16.49 -2.30 -4.16
C ASP A 102 -18.01 -2.56 -4.20
N ASP A 103 -18.47 -3.63 -3.53
CA ASP A 103 -19.86 -4.10 -3.52
C ASP A 103 -20.60 -3.81 -2.18
N ASP A 104 -20.08 -2.91 -1.34
CA ASP A 104 -20.62 -2.57 0.01
C ASP A 104 -20.80 -3.78 0.96
N THR A 105 -20.10 -4.89 0.69
CA THR A 105 -20.07 -6.07 1.55
C THR A 105 -19.13 -5.86 2.75
N PRO A 106 -19.30 -6.62 3.85
CA PRO A 106 -18.40 -6.53 5.00
C PRO A 106 -16.94 -6.80 4.60
N ALA A 107 -16.11 -5.77 4.69
CA ALA A 107 -14.70 -5.84 4.33
C ALA A 107 -13.93 -6.78 5.27
N THR A 108 -13.14 -7.68 4.70
CA THR A 108 -12.26 -8.61 5.41
C THR A 108 -10.86 -8.60 4.79
N ILE A 109 -9.82 -8.66 5.62
CA ILE A 109 -8.43 -8.78 5.15
C ILE A 109 -8.06 -10.26 5.08
N VAL A 110 -7.87 -10.77 3.85
CA VAL A 110 -7.58 -12.18 3.57
C VAL A 110 -6.15 -12.48 3.20
#